data_AF-A0A381ZAU3-F1
#
_entry.id   AF-A0A381ZAU3-F1
#
_cell.length_a   1.000
_cell.length_b   1.000
_cell.length_c   1.000
_cell.angle_alpha   90.00
_cell.angle_beta   90.00
_cell.angle_gamma   90.00
#
_symmetry.space_group_name_H-M   'P 1'
#
loop_
_entity.id
_entity.type
_entity.pdbx_description
1 polymer ?
#
loop_
_entity_poly.entity_id
_entity_poly.type
_entity_poly.pdbx_seq_one_letter_code
_entity_poly.pdbx_strand_id
1 'polypeptide(L)'
;MGLVGVMLAMLGMGLLIAYYGSSKTRNVGVLFLVLGVGLAYYLVEMDTSDVAFWNSMLAFVGGMVGGMLGIIAFLVAIIKS
;
A
#
# COMPACT_ATOMS: atom_id res chain seq x y z
N MET A 1 12.21 -0.31 8.93
CA MET A 1 11.81 -0.72 7.55
C MET A 1 10.36 -1.21 7.48
N GLY A 2 9.91 -2.13 8.33
CA GLY A 2 8.52 -2.66 8.24
C GLY A 2 7.40 -1.63 8.40
N LEU A 3 7.53 -0.65 9.31
CA LEU A 3 6.47 0.33 9.59
C LEU A 3 6.20 1.29 8.42
N VAL A 4 7.21 1.65 7.63
CA VAL A 4 7.02 2.47 6.41
C VAL A 4 6.19 1.69 5.38
N GLY A 5 6.45 0.39 5.23
CA GLY A 5 5.62 -0.48 4.38
C GLY A 5 4.17 -0.58 4.86
N VAL A 6 3.96 -0.71 6.18
CA VAL A 6 2.61 -0.71 6.79
C VAL A 6 1.90 0.61 6.54
N MET A 7 2.59 1.74 6.73
CA MET A 7 2.07 3.08 6.43
C MET A 7 1.66 3.19 4.95
N LEU A 8 2.54 2.81 4.02
CA LEU A 8 2.25 2.84 2.57
C LEU A 8 1.06 1.94 2.21
N ALA A 9 0.97 0.74 2.79
CA ALA A 9 -0.15 -0.16 2.58
C ALA A 9 -1.46 0.41 3.13
N MET A 10 -1.45 1.00 4.33
CA MET A 10 -2.63 1.65 4.92
C MET A 10 -3.09 2.85 4.10
N LEU A 11 -2.16 3.68 3.61
CA LEU A 11 -2.48 4.82 2.75
C LEU A 11 -2.99 4.37 1.37
N GLY A 12 -2.31 3.41 0.73
CA GLY A 12 -2.70 2.89 -0.57
C GLY A 12 -4.05 2.18 -0.56
N MET A 13 -4.23 1.21 0.35
CA MET A 13 -5.51 0.51 0.51
C MET A 13 -6.61 1.46 0.99
N GLY A 14 -6.29 2.36 1.92
CA GLY A 14 -7.21 3.38 2.40
C GLY A 14 -7.75 4.25 1.27
N LEU A 15 -6.88 4.70 0.35
CA LEU A 15 -7.26 5.48 -0.83
C LEU A 15 -8.18 4.66 -1.75
N LEU A 16 -7.80 3.43 -2.07
CA LEU A 16 -8.59 2.57 -2.97
C LEU A 16 -9.96 2.25 -2.39
N ILE A 17 -10.05 1.92 -1.09
CA ILE A 17 -11.31 1.60 -0.42
C ILE A 17 -12.15 2.87 -0.23
N ALA A 18 -11.54 4.01 0.12
CA ALA A 18 -12.25 5.28 0.25
C ALA A 18 -12.75 5.79 -1.11
N TYR A 19 -12.09 5.47 -2.22
CA TYR A 19 -12.51 5.93 -3.53
C TYR A 19 -13.49 4.96 -4.21
N TYR A 20 -13.14 3.68 -4.30
CA TYR A 20 -13.89 2.64 -5.02
C TYR A 20 -14.78 1.75 -4.14
N GLY A 21 -14.70 1.89 -2.81
CA GLY A 21 -15.50 1.09 -1.90
C GLY A 21 -16.99 1.44 -1.93
N SER A 22 -17.81 0.46 -1.56
CA SER A 22 -19.25 0.66 -1.29
C SER A 22 -19.48 1.70 -0.19
N SER A 23 -20.69 2.26 -0.10
CA SER A 23 -21.05 3.26 0.92
C SER A 23 -20.74 2.82 2.36
N LYS A 24 -20.75 1.51 2.66
CA LYS A 24 -20.40 0.97 3.98
C LYS A 24 -18.89 0.79 4.18
N THR A 25 -18.16 0.39 3.14
CA THR A 25 -16.72 0.12 3.24
C THR A 25 -15.87 1.38 3.10
N ARG A 26 -16.43 2.45 2.52
CA ARG A 26 -15.77 3.76 2.36
C ARG A 26 -15.23 4.31 3.68
N ASN A 27 -16.00 4.19 4.76
CA ASN A 27 -15.61 4.66 6.10
C ASN A 27 -14.41 3.89 6.66
N VAL A 28 -14.29 2.60 6.33
CA VAL A 28 -13.10 1.80 6.68
C VAL A 28 -11.89 2.30 5.91
N GLY A 29 -12.06 2.64 4.63
CA GLY A 29 -11.01 3.29 3.83
C GLY A 29 -10.53 4.60 4.45
N VAL A 30 -11.45 5.46 4.89
CA VAL A 30 -11.11 6.71 5.59
C VAL A 30 -10.38 6.45 6.91
N LEU A 31 -10.80 5.44 7.69
CA LEU A 31 -10.09 5.04 8.91
C LEU A 31 -8.64 4.63 8.61
N PHE A 32 -8.44 3.82 7.56
CA PHE A 32 -7.11 3.41 7.10
C PHE A 32 -6.25 4.62 6.69
N LEU A 33 -6.83 5.62 6.05
CA LEU A 33 -6.14 6.87 5.71
C LEU A 33 -5.72 7.65 6.96
N VAL A 34 -6.62 7.81 7.94
CA VAL A 34 -6.30 8.50 9.19
C VAL A 34 -5.18 7.79 9.95
N LEU A 35 -5.25 6.46 10.06
CA LEU A 35 -4.20 5.67 10.70
C LEU A 35 -2.87 5.74 9.94
N GLY A 36 -2.92 5.69 8.60
CA GLY A 36 -1.73 5.82 7.76
C GLY A 36 -1.06 7.18 7.90
N VAL A 37 -1.83 8.27 7.95
CA VAL A 37 -1.29 9.63 8.19
C VAL A 37 -0.73 9.76 9.61
N GLY A 38 -1.42 9.23 10.62
CA GLY A 38 -0.91 9.22 11.99
C GLY A 38 0.41 8.44 12.12
N LEU A 39 0.52 7.31 11.43
CA LEU A 39 1.76 6.53 11.37
C LEU A 39 2.87 7.27 10.60
N ALA A 40 2.52 8.00 9.54
CA ALA A 40 3.48 8.84 8.81
C ALA A 40 4.07 9.93 9.71
N TYR A 41 3.22 10.61 10.48
CA TYR A 41 3.65 11.62 11.45
C TYR A 41 4.62 11.03 12.49
N TYR A 42 4.26 9.88 13.07
CA TYR A 42 5.11 9.17 14.03
C TYR A 42 6.48 8.78 13.45
N LEU A 43 6.52 8.33 12.18
CA LEU A 43 7.76 7.92 11.53
C LEU A 43 8.69 9.10 11.20
N VAL A 44 8.12 10.28 10.95
CA VAL A 44 8.87 11.53 10.77
C VAL A 44 9.49 11.97 12.09
N GLU A 45 8.74 11.92 13.21
CA GLU A 45 9.29 12.26 14.53
C GLU A 45 10.41 11.31 14.99
N MET A 46 10.37 10.05 14.55
CA MET A 46 11.38 9.03 14.87
C MET A 46 12.65 9.11 14.00
N ASP A 47 12.81 10.17 13.21
CA ASP A 47 13.96 10.43 12.33
C ASP A 47 14.32 9.21 11.47
N THR A 48 13.30 8.64 10.81
CA THR A 48 13.53 7.53 9.88
C THR A 48 14.41 8.01 8.74
N SER A 49 15.59 7.39 8.56
CA SER A 49 16.51 7.80 7.49
C SER A 49 15.88 7.78 6.11
N ASP A 50 16.20 8.77 5.27
CA ASP A 50 15.69 8.89 3.89
C ASP A 50 15.88 7.59 3.10
N VAL A 51 17.03 6.93 3.27
CA VAL A 51 17.35 5.66 2.62
C VAL A 51 16.36 4.57 3.02
N ALA A 52 15.96 4.50 4.29
CA ALA A 52 14.98 3.52 4.76
C ALA A 52 13.58 3.79 4.20
N PHE A 53 13.20 5.06 4.01
CA PHE A 53 11.96 5.44 3.37
C PHE A 53 11.94 5.01 1.90
N TRP A 54 12.96 5.40 1.12
CA TRP A 54 13.05 5.09 -0.31
C TRP A 54 13.12 3.59 -0.59
N ASN A 55 13.89 2.83 0.21
CA ASN A 55 13.94 1.37 0.09
C ASN A 55 12.59 0.72 0.36
N SER A 56 11.85 1.21 1.36
CA SER A 56 10.52 0.69 1.68
C SER A 56 9.49 1.06 0.61
N MET A 57 9.59 2.25 0.02
CA MET A 57 8.74 2.67 -1.08
C MET A 57 9.00 1.87 -2.35
N LEU A 58 10.27 1.62 -2.69
CA LEU A 58 10.65 0.77 -3.81
C LEU A 58 10.13 -0.66 -3.62
N ALA A 59 10.28 -1.22 -2.42
CA ALA A 59 9.76 -2.54 -2.09
C ALA A 59 8.22 -2.61 -2.20
N PHE A 60 7.51 -1.56 -1.76
CA PHE A 60 6.06 -1.48 -1.88
C PHE A 60 5.60 -1.44 -3.34
N VAL A 61 6.13 -0.49 -4.14
CA VAL A 61 5.77 -0.37 -5.56
C VAL A 61 6.18 -1.60 -6.34
N GLY A 62 7.40 -2.12 -6.11
CA GLY A 62 7.89 -3.35 -6.72
C GLY A 62 7.03 -4.56 -6.38
N GLY A 63 6.57 -4.67 -5.13
CA GLY A 63 5.63 -5.72 -4.70
C GLY A 63 4.27 -5.61 -5.40
N MET A 64 3.71 -4.40 -5.52
CA MET A 64 2.45 -4.19 -6.23
C MET A 64 2.56 -4.52 -7.72
N VAL A 65 3.58 -4.00 -8.40
CA VAL A 65 3.81 -4.25 -9.83
C VAL A 65 4.10 -5.72 -10.07
N GLY A 66 4.96 -6.33 -9.26
CA GLY A 66 5.27 -7.76 -9.34
C GLY A 66 4.03 -8.63 -9.14
N GLY A 67 3.19 -8.31 -8.15
CA GLY A 67 1.92 -9.00 -7.93
C GLY A 67 0.98 -8.90 -9.13
N MET A 68 0.81 -7.71 -9.70
CA MET A 68 -0.02 -7.53 -10.91
C MET A 68 0.51 -8.31 -12.11
N LEU A 69 1.82 -8.24 -12.38
CA LEU A 69 2.45 -8.98 -13.48
C LEU A 69 2.35 -10.49 -13.28
N GLY A 70 2.49 -10.98 -12.05
CA GLY A 70 2.31 -12.39 -11.71
C GLY A 70 0.90 -12.89 -12.00
N ILE A 71 -0.13 -12.13 -11.61
CA ILE A 71 -1.53 -12.46 -11.92
C ILE A 71 -1.75 -12.48 -13.44
N ILE A 72 -1.24 -11.48 -14.17
CA ILE A 72 -1.37 -11.43 -15.64
C ILE A 72 -0.70 -12.65 -16.29
N ALA A 73 0.52 -12.99 -15.89
CA ALA A 73 1.23 -14.15 -16.44
C ALA A 73 0.46 -15.46 -16.19
N PHE A 74 -0.09 -15.62 -14.99
CA PHE A 74 -0.90 -16.78 -14.63
C PHE A 74 -2.18 -16.88 -15.47
N LEU A 75 -2.91 -15.76 -15.64
CA LEU A 75 -4.10 -15.71 -16.48
C LEU A 75 -3.79 -16.08 -17.93
N VAL A 76 -2.69 -15.55 -18.49
CA VAL A 76 -2.24 -15.88 -19.86
C VAL A 76 -1.93 -17.38 -19.99
N ALA A 77 -1.31 -17.99 -18.98
CA ALA A 77 -0.98 -19.42 -19.00
C ALA A 77 -2.24 -20.30 -19.03
N ILE A 78 -3.27 -19.96 -18.24
CA ILE A 78 -4.53 -20.71 -18.23
C ILE A 78 -5.33 -20.52 -19.51
N ILE A 79 -5.41 -19.30 -20.06
CA ILE A 79 -6.17 -19.03 -21.30
C ILE A 79 -5.56 -19.77 -22.51
N LYS A 80 -4.24 -19.98 -22.51
CA LYS A 80 -3.53 -20.70 -23.58
C LYS A 80 -3.43 -22.22 -23.36
N SER A 81 -3.91 -22.75 -22.23
CA SER A 81 -3.98 -24.19 -21.95
C SER A 81 -5.25 -24.82 -22.53
#